data_AF-A0A378UEE4-F1
#
_entry.id   AF-A0A378UEE4-F1
#
_cell.length_a   1.000
_cell.length_b   1.000
_cell.length_c   1.000
_cell.angle_alpha   90.00
_cell.angle_beta   90.00
_cell.angle_gamma   90.00
#
_symmetry.space_group_name_H-M   'P 1'
#
loop_
_entity.id
_entity.type
_entity.pdbx_description
1 polymer ?
#
loop_
_entity_poly.entity_id
_entity_poly.type
_entity_poly.pdbx_seq_one_letter_code
_entity_poly.pdbx_strand_id
1 'polypeptide(L)' 'MMLCDVYLFDSVINIYPNRHVRLDAWDGLGKDKAVTLSLDSTPDEIGKGLRLAMSYCL' A
#
# COMPACT_ATOMS: atom_id res chain seq x y z
N MET A 1 -10.92 -1.25 -10.53
CA MET A 1 -10.67 -1.80 -9.18
C MET A 1 -9.35 -1.24 -8.72
N MET A 2 -9.23 -0.81 -7.45
CA MET A 2 -7.94 -0.34 -6.92
C MET A 2 -7.18 -1.51 -6.30
N LEU A 3 -5.85 -1.45 -6.36
CA LEU A 3 -4.98 -2.49 -5.82
C LEU A 3 -3.82 -1.85 -5.07
N CYS A 4 -3.54 -2.36 -3.88
CA CYS A 4 -2.33 -2.05 -3.13
C CYS A 4 -1.64 -3.36 -2.76
N ASP A 5 -0.33 -3.43 -2.97
CA ASP A 5 0.48 -4.57 -2.54
C ASP A 5 0.94 -4.34 -1.11
N VAL A 6 0.85 -5.37 -0.27
CA VAL A 6 1.34 -5.33 1.11
C VAL A 6 2.53 -6.27 1.22
N TYR A 7 3.65 -5.73 1.70
CA TYR A 7 4.87 -6.49 1.93
C TYR A 7 5.36 -6.28 3.35
N LEU A 8 5.60 -7.38 4.05
CA LEU A 8 6.17 -7.39 5.40
C LEU A 8 7.56 -8.02 5.35
N PHE A 9 8.56 -7.29 5.82
CA PHE A 9 9.93 -7.76 5.99
C PHE A 9 10.60 -7.02 7.14
N ASP A 10 11.34 -7.75 7.98
CA ASP A 10 12.09 -7.19 9.11
C ASP A 10 11.25 -6.24 10.01
N SER A 11 10.05 -6.69 10.38
CA SER A 11 9.09 -5.92 11.20
C SER A 11 8.63 -4.58 10.59
N VAL A 12 8.84 -4.37 9.29
CA VAL A 12 8.35 -3.20 8.56
C VAL A 12 7.28 -3.62 7.56
N ILE A 13 6.10 -3.04 7.68
CA ILE A 13 5.00 -3.19 6.73
C ILE A 13 5.11 -2.06 5.70
N ASN A 14 5.23 -2.42 4.42
CA ASN A 14 5.16 -1.48 3.31
C ASN A 14 3.91 -1.75 2.48
N ILE A 15 3.12 -0.70 2.24
CA ILE A 15 1.92 -0.75 1.41
C ILE A 15 2.17 0.08 0.16
N TYR A 16 2.17 -0.57 -1.00
CA TYR A 16 2.49 0.04 -2.29
C TYR A 16 1.20 0.30 -3.08
N PRO A 17 0.86 1.56 -3.37
CA PRO A 17 -0.25 1.87 -4.24
C PRO A 17 0.10 1.61 -5.71
N ASN A 18 -0.90 1.27 -6.51
CA ASN A 18 -0.73 1.00 -7.94
C ASN A 18 -1.63 1.89 -8.80
N ARG A 19 -1.26 2.00 -10.08
CA ARG A 19 -2.07 2.55 -11.17
C ARG A 19 -2.86 1.43 -11.85
N HIS A 20 -4.16 1.58 -12.01
CA HIS A 20 -5.00 0.65 -12.78
C HIS A 20 -4.82 0.88 -14.29
N VAL A 21 -4.02 0.04 -14.95
CA VAL A 21 -3.60 0.26 -16.36
C VAL A 21 -4.42 -0.51 -17.39
N ARG A 22 -5.00 -1.65 -17.01
CA ARG A 22 -5.94 -2.45 -17.84
C ARG A 22 -6.99 -3.08 -16.94
N LEU A 23 -8.05 -3.64 -17.52
CA LEU A 23 -9.16 -4.25 -16.77
C LEU A 23 -8.69 -5.13 -15.60
N ASP A 24 -7.64 -5.92 -15.82
CA ASP A 24 -7.04 -6.90 -14.93
C ASP A 24 -5.55 -6.67 -14.63
N ALA A 25 -5.01 -5.47 -14.86
CA ALA A 25 -3.58 -5.17 -14.65
C ALA A 25 -3.32 -3.84 -13.93
N TRP A 26 -2.30 -3.85 -13.06
CA TRP A 26 -1.87 -2.73 -12.24
C TRP A 26 -0.35 -2.55 -12.30
N ASP A 27 0.11 -1.31 -12.42
CA ASP A 27 1.53 -0.95 -12.40
C ASP A 27 1.87 -0.17 -11.11
N GLY A 28 3.06 -0.43 -10.56
CA GLY A 28 3.54 0.25 -9.35
C GLY A 28 3.75 1.77 -9.56
N LEU A 29 3.41 2.56 -8.55
CA LEU A 29 3.55 4.02 -8.57
C LEU A 29 4.92 4.54 -8.09
N GLY A 30 5.87 3.64 -7.82
CA GLY A 30 7.18 3.98 -7.25
C GLY A 30 7.23 3.83 -5.73
N LYS A 31 8.44 3.63 -5.20
CA LYS A 31 8.67 3.36 -3.77
C LYS A 31 8.44 4.58 -2.88
N ASP A 32 8.53 5.80 -3.44
CA ASP A 32 8.27 7.05 -2.72
C ASP A 32 6.80 7.24 -2.34
N LYS A 33 5.89 6.49 -2.97
CA LYS A 33 4.46 6.47 -2.65
C LYS A 33 4.07 5.39 -1.66
N ALA A 34 5.01 4.59 -1.19
CA ALA A 34 4.74 3.56 -0.21
C ALA A 34 4.34 4.17 1.14
N VAL A 35 3.36 3.57 1.79
CA VAL A 35 3.07 3.84 3.21
C VAL A 35 3.83 2.80 4.03
N THR A 36 4.73 3.27 4.89
CA THR A 36 5.57 2.43 5.74
C THR A 36 5.08 2.51 7.19
N LEU A 37 4.89 1.36 7.82
CA LEU A 37 4.45 1.21 9.20
C LEU A 37 5.34 0.19 9.93
N SER A 38 5.37 0.25 11.26
CA SER A 38 5.95 -0.81 12.09
C SER A 38 4.98 -1.98 12.21
N LEU A 39 5.50 -3.19 12.40
CA LEU A 39 4.70 -4.36 12.77
C LEU A 39 4.02 -4.20 14.15
N ASP A 40 4.57 -3.35 15.01
CA ASP A 40 3.99 -3.04 16.33
C ASP A 40 2.76 -2.12 16.23
N SER A 41 2.43 -1.59 15.04
CA SER A 41 1.25 -0.78 14.83
C SER A 41 -0.03 -1.60 15.10
N THR A 42 -1.00 -0.94 15.73
CA THR A 42 -2.31 -1.55 16.00
C THR A 42 -3.07 -1.83 14.70
N PRO A 43 -4.05 -2.76 14.71
CA PRO A 43 -4.88 -3.00 13.54
C PRO A 43 -5.59 -1.76 12.99
N ASP A 44 -5.97 -0.81 13.86
CA ASP A 44 -6.57 0.47 13.44
C ASP A 44 -5.57 1.37 12.70
N GLU A 45 -4.32 1.45 13.16
CA GLU A 45 -3.25 2.19 12.49
C GLU A 45 -2.88 1.56 11.14
N ILE A 46 -2.81 0.23 11.08
CA ILE A 46 -2.61 -0.51 9.81
C ILE A 46 -3.77 -0.24 8.84
N GLY A 47 -5.01 -0.28 9.34
CA GLY A 47 -6.19 0.04 8.54
C GLY A 47 -6.20 1.48 8.02
N LYS A 48 -5.77 2.45 8.84
CA LYS A 48 -5.58 3.86 8.42
C LYS A 48 -4.49 3.99 7.37
N GLY A 49 -3.35 3.32 7.55
CA GLY A 49 -2.27 3.30 6.57
C GLY A 49 -2.67 2.68 5.24
N LEU A 50 -3.47 1.61 5.26
CA LEU A 50 -4.03 1.01 4.03
C LEU A 50 -4.98 1.98 3.31
N ARG A 51 -5.89 2.66 4.04
CA ARG A 51 -6.78 3.68 3.46
C ARG A 51 -5.98 4.85 2.87
N LEU A 52 -4.90 5.24 3.54
CA LEU A 52 -3.98 6.27 3.04
C LEU A 52 -3.31 5.83 1.74
N ALA A 53 -2.74 4.62 1.69
CA ALA A 53 -2.15 4.08 0.47
C ALA A 53 -3.17 3.99 -0.67
N MET A 54 -4.40 3.53 -0.40
CA MET A 54 -5.46 3.50 -1.40
C MET A 54 -5.80 4.88 -1.97
N SER A 55 -5.67 5.95 -1.17
CA SER A 55 -5.89 7.33 -1.65
C SER A 55 -4.82 7.79 -2.65
N TYR A 56 -3.70 7.08 -2.76
CA TYR A 56 -2.61 7.37 -3.69
C TYR A 56 -2.72 6.58 -5.01
N CYS A 57 -3.61 5.57 -5.10
CA CYS A 57 -3.82 4.80 -6.32
C CYS A 57 -4.30 5.69 -7.49
N LEU A 58 -3.94 5.30 -8.72
CA LEU A 58 -4.23 6.05 -9.96
C LEU A 58 -4.94 5.21 -11.03
#